data_AF-A0A8H4UN48-F1
#
_entry.id   AF-A0A8H4UN48-F1
#
_cell.length_a   1.000
_cell.length_b   1.000
_cell.length_c   1.000
_cell.angle_alpha   90.00
_cell.angle_beta   90.00
_cell.angle_gamma   90.00
#
_symmetry.space_group_name_H-M   'P 1'
#
loop_
_entity.id
_entity.type
_entity.pdbx_description
1 polymer ?
#
loop_
_entity_poly.entity_id
_entity_poly.type
_entity_poly.pdbx_seq_one_letter_code
_entity_poly.pdbx_strand_id
1 'polypeptide(L)'
;MLALYLTADLQGVTNLRPDDTQDNPFWYMFKVQCTSCRETHANYVGINRFDTNEMSGSRGEANFVWKCKNCKRESSASIKMAPAPYEQTEPAKPQKIIEFDCRGLEFTEFKAEGDWLAEGVDSGTKFTDIELVEGEWFEYDEKSNEEVSINDIKWEVRRSFHLLREVPLLNFEPHPNSNTNFLRDIDLPPASMTMALSELPGTMDYLTDAAHLLRTTAPETSAHLMGLLLQQQGVALSDVQRQHVCGGCGLIMIPGQEATLKFGTRKDVPKKAKGAQPTTNSTPKLTQEPRGPCKTFHCNNCQQDTKIQLPPPGPAVRRKAVMASRVKKPTAPIETAKPTANASSKKRAKNRKTGLQALLSGQKQQAANPLSLSHFMK
;
A
#
# COMPACT_ATOMS: atom_id res chain seq x y z
N MET A 1 -4.01 -2.29 -2.59
CA MET A 1 -3.80 -3.50 -1.78
C MET A 1 -4.44 -4.65 -2.54
N LEU A 2 -3.92 -5.87 -2.36
CA LEU A 2 -4.45 -7.09 -2.94
C LEU A 2 -4.94 -7.99 -1.81
N ALA A 3 -5.95 -8.80 -2.05
CA ALA A 3 -6.39 -9.81 -1.12
C ALA A 3 -6.64 -11.13 -1.84
N LEU A 4 -6.34 -12.22 -1.13
CA LEU A 4 -6.64 -13.58 -1.56
C LEU A 4 -8.01 -13.98 -0.99
N TYR A 5 -8.90 -14.42 -1.87
CA TYR A 5 -10.20 -14.96 -1.53
C TYR A 5 -10.22 -16.46 -1.78
N LEU A 6 -10.87 -17.19 -0.88
CA LEU A 6 -11.16 -18.61 -0.98
C LEU A 6 -12.65 -18.81 -1.15
N THR A 7 -13.03 -19.69 -2.05
CA THR A 7 -14.35 -20.33 -2.11
C THR A 7 -14.10 -21.83 -2.12
N ALA A 8 -14.74 -22.57 -1.23
CA ALA A 8 -14.68 -24.01 -1.16
C ALA A 8 -15.96 -24.54 -0.51
N ASP A 9 -16.35 -25.75 -0.89
CA ASP A 9 -17.45 -26.49 -0.30
C ASP A 9 -16.91 -27.29 0.88
N LEU A 10 -17.23 -26.84 2.10
CA LEU A 10 -16.85 -27.55 3.32
C LEU A 10 -17.99 -28.46 3.77
N GLN A 11 -17.70 -29.72 4.04
CA GLN A 11 -18.62 -30.70 4.62
C GLN A 11 -18.05 -31.20 5.94
N GLY A 12 -18.78 -30.98 7.04
CA GLY A 12 -18.39 -31.40 8.39
C GLY A 12 -17.15 -30.68 8.97
N VAL A 13 -16.53 -29.74 8.24
CA VAL A 13 -15.41 -28.91 8.71
C VAL A 13 -15.69 -27.41 8.59
N THR A 14 -15.05 -26.65 9.46
CA THR A 14 -15.08 -25.18 9.51
C THR A 14 -13.72 -24.63 9.92
N ASN A 15 -13.59 -23.31 10.01
CA ASN A 15 -12.39 -22.58 10.42
C ASN A 15 -11.12 -22.92 9.61
N LEU A 16 -11.27 -23.21 8.31
CA LEU A 16 -10.16 -23.58 7.44
C LEU A 16 -9.19 -22.40 7.28
N ARG A 17 -7.93 -22.59 7.66
CA ARG A 17 -6.89 -21.55 7.63
C ARG A 17 -5.50 -22.16 7.48
N PRO A 18 -4.51 -21.45 6.93
CA PRO A 18 -3.14 -21.94 6.92
C PRO A 18 -2.56 -21.94 8.34
N ASP A 19 -1.66 -22.89 8.63
CA ASP A 19 -0.89 -22.88 9.88
C ASP A 19 0.20 -21.79 9.81
N ASP A 20 -0.17 -20.54 10.10
CA ASP A 20 0.72 -19.37 10.08
C ASP A 20 1.12 -18.97 11.50
N THR A 21 1.94 -19.80 12.15
CA THR A 21 2.50 -19.53 13.48
C THR A 21 3.90 -18.95 13.39
N GLN A 22 4.38 -18.32 14.47
CA GLN A 22 5.74 -17.79 14.49
C GLN A 22 6.80 -18.90 14.46
N ASP A 23 6.46 -20.07 15.01
CA ASP A 23 7.33 -21.25 15.06
C ASP A 23 7.31 -22.03 13.74
N ASN A 24 6.14 -22.11 13.08
CA ASN A 24 5.96 -22.68 11.75
C ASN A 24 5.30 -21.66 10.82
N PRO A 25 6.09 -20.80 10.16
CA PRO A 25 5.53 -19.68 9.43
C PRO A 25 5.14 -20.09 8.00
N PHE A 26 3.91 -19.79 7.59
CA PHE A 26 3.35 -20.27 6.33
C PHE A 26 3.93 -19.53 5.12
N TRP A 27 4.25 -20.27 4.06
CA TRP A 27 4.79 -19.72 2.82
C TRP A 27 3.70 -19.58 1.76
N TYR A 28 3.23 -18.35 1.55
CA TYR A 28 2.24 -18.08 0.51
C TYR A 28 2.92 -18.02 -0.86
N MET A 29 2.68 -19.02 -1.70
CA MET A 29 3.32 -19.15 -3.01
C MET A 29 2.50 -18.50 -4.11
N PHE A 30 3.06 -17.48 -4.78
CA PHE A 30 2.38 -16.77 -5.87
C PHE A 30 3.21 -16.66 -7.13
N LYS A 31 2.55 -16.62 -8.29
CA LYS A 31 3.13 -16.01 -9.49
C LYS A 31 3.02 -14.49 -9.40
N VAL A 32 4.09 -13.83 -9.78
CA VAL A 32 4.21 -12.37 -9.69
C VAL A 32 4.36 -11.76 -11.07
N GLN A 33 3.57 -10.73 -11.33
CA GLN A 33 3.70 -9.86 -12.50
C GLN A 33 4.25 -8.49 -12.09
N CYS A 34 5.28 -8.03 -12.79
CA CYS A 34 5.83 -6.69 -12.56
C CYS A 34 4.90 -5.64 -13.16
N THR A 35 4.45 -4.65 -12.38
CA THR A 35 3.55 -3.59 -12.91
C THR A 35 4.26 -2.62 -13.86
N SER A 36 5.59 -2.58 -13.80
CA SER A 36 6.41 -1.66 -14.59
C SER A 36 6.64 -2.10 -16.03
N CYS A 37 6.95 -3.38 -16.23
CA CYS A 37 7.22 -3.94 -17.57
C CYS A 37 6.24 -5.05 -17.96
N ARG A 38 5.27 -5.38 -17.10
CA ARG A 38 4.22 -6.39 -17.29
C ARG A 38 4.74 -7.82 -17.49
N GLU A 39 6.01 -8.07 -17.17
CA GLU A 39 6.63 -9.38 -17.20
C GLU A 39 6.15 -10.23 -16.02
N THR A 40 5.71 -11.46 -16.30
CA THR A 40 5.35 -12.44 -15.27
C THR A 40 6.55 -13.35 -14.99
N HIS A 41 6.89 -13.54 -13.72
CA HIS A 41 7.98 -14.44 -13.35
C HIS A 41 7.57 -15.91 -13.55
N ALA A 42 8.46 -16.72 -14.12
CA ALA A 42 8.16 -18.12 -14.45
C ALA A 42 7.97 -19.01 -13.20
N ASN A 43 8.71 -18.74 -12.13
CA ASN A 43 8.64 -19.52 -10.90
C ASN A 43 7.72 -18.85 -9.89
N TYR A 44 7.06 -19.66 -9.08
CA TYR A 44 6.39 -19.20 -7.86
C TYR A 44 7.41 -18.60 -6.90
N VAL A 45 7.00 -17.53 -6.23
CA VAL A 45 7.75 -16.90 -5.15
C VAL A 45 6.94 -16.99 -3.87
N GLY A 46 7.62 -17.32 -2.78
CA GLY A 46 7.03 -17.38 -1.45
C GLY A 46 7.11 -16.03 -0.76
N ILE A 47 6.02 -15.62 -0.13
CA ILE A 47 5.99 -14.54 0.86
C ILE A 47 5.56 -15.11 2.19
N ASN A 48 6.21 -14.66 3.26
CA ASN A 48 5.96 -15.11 4.62
C ASN A 48 5.66 -13.89 5.51
N ARG A 49 4.72 -14.01 6.45
CA ARG A 49 4.31 -12.89 7.32
C ARG A 49 5.38 -12.45 8.32
N PHE A 50 6.25 -13.36 8.74
CA PHE A 50 7.27 -13.10 9.76
C PHE A 50 8.63 -12.73 9.16
N ASP A 51 8.82 -12.94 7.86
CA ASP A 51 10.04 -12.51 7.19
C ASP A 51 10.09 -10.98 7.12
N THR A 52 11.28 -10.40 7.31
CA THR A 52 11.47 -8.95 7.35
C THR A 52 12.71 -8.58 6.56
N ASN A 53 12.50 -7.95 5.40
CA ASN A 53 13.54 -7.58 4.45
C ASN A 53 13.65 -6.06 4.32
N GLU A 54 14.88 -5.53 4.32
CA GLU A 54 15.14 -4.11 4.12
C GLU A 54 14.92 -3.71 2.65
N MET A 55 14.15 -2.65 2.40
CA MET A 55 13.93 -2.14 1.05
C MET A 55 15.05 -1.19 0.61
N SER A 56 15.54 -1.32 -0.62
CA SER A 56 16.58 -0.43 -1.12
C SER A 56 16.03 0.97 -1.41
N GLY A 57 16.73 1.99 -0.90
CA GLY A 57 16.37 3.39 -1.13
C GLY A 57 15.30 3.98 -0.20
N SER A 58 14.80 3.22 0.77
CA SER A 58 13.91 3.73 1.82
C SER A 58 14.35 3.23 3.20
N ARG A 59 13.71 3.71 4.28
CA ARG A 59 13.87 3.16 5.64
C ARG A 59 12.76 2.16 6.01
N GLY A 60 11.99 1.71 5.01
CA GLY A 60 10.90 0.77 5.25
C GLY A 60 11.39 -0.67 5.17
N GLU A 61 10.81 -1.50 6.01
CA GLU A 61 10.92 -2.96 5.97
C GLU A 61 9.67 -3.53 5.30
N ALA A 62 9.84 -4.65 4.60
CA ALA A 62 8.75 -5.36 3.93
C ALA A 62 8.96 -6.86 4.06
N ASN A 63 7.87 -7.62 4.06
CA ASN A 63 7.98 -9.09 4.13
C ASN A 63 8.64 -9.70 2.90
N PHE A 64 8.43 -9.11 1.74
CA PHE A 64 8.99 -9.59 0.48
C PHE A 64 9.57 -8.42 -0.30
N VAL A 65 10.82 -8.57 -0.75
CA VAL A 65 11.48 -7.62 -1.64
C VAL A 65 12.00 -8.38 -2.85
N TRP A 66 11.58 -7.95 -4.04
CA TRP A 66 11.92 -8.62 -5.29
C TRP A 66 12.35 -7.63 -6.35
N LYS A 67 13.38 -8.00 -7.12
CA LYS A 67 13.87 -7.21 -8.24
C LYS A 67 13.51 -7.89 -9.55
N CYS A 68 12.73 -7.21 -10.38
CA CYS A 68 12.33 -7.73 -11.67
C CYS A 68 13.56 -8.01 -12.57
N LYS A 69 13.68 -9.23 -13.08
CA LYS A 69 14.81 -9.63 -13.96
C LYS A 69 14.85 -8.84 -15.27
N ASN A 70 13.68 -8.45 -15.78
CA ASN A 70 13.55 -7.72 -17.04
C ASN A 70 13.89 -6.22 -16.86
N CYS A 71 13.09 -5.48 -16.08
CA CYS A 71 13.28 -4.02 -15.94
C CYS A 71 14.19 -3.57 -14.79
N LYS A 72 14.69 -4.50 -13.96
CA LYS A 72 15.58 -4.26 -12.81
C LYS A 72 15.01 -3.32 -11.74
N ARG A 73 13.72 -2.99 -11.80
CA ARG A 73 13.04 -2.24 -10.72
C ARG A 73 12.81 -3.16 -9.54
N GLU A 74 12.99 -2.60 -8.36
CA GLU A 74 12.65 -3.25 -7.10
C GLU A 74 11.16 -3.06 -6.82
N SER A 75 10.56 -4.08 -6.23
CA SER A 75 9.16 -4.14 -5.85
C SER A 75 9.10 -4.82 -4.49
N SER A 76 8.07 -4.50 -3.72
CA SER A 76 7.91 -5.05 -2.38
C SER A 76 6.46 -5.44 -2.11
N ALA A 77 6.28 -6.39 -1.22
CA ALA A 77 4.98 -6.79 -0.70
C ALA A 77 5.06 -6.99 0.82
N SER A 78 3.98 -6.69 1.52
CA SER A 78 3.89 -6.88 2.97
C SER A 78 2.52 -7.39 3.37
N ILE A 79 2.49 -8.30 4.34
CA ILE A 79 1.27 -8.89 4.91
C ILE A 79 0.89 -8.06 6.13
N LYS A 80 -0.33 -7.52 6.16
CA LYS A 80 -0.75 -6.62 7.25
C LYS A 80 -1.37 -7.34 8.44
N MET A 81 -2.02 -8.46 8.21
CA MET A 81 -2.87 -9.15 9.19
C MET A 81 -2.65 -10.65 9.13
N ALA A 82 -3.03 -11.33 10.21
CA ALA A 82 -3.13 -12.78 10.23
C ALA A 82 -4.14 -13.27 9.18
N PRO A 83 -3.97 -14.49 8.66
CA PRO A 83 -4.99 -15.12 7.83
C PRO A 83 -6.31 -15.25 8.61
N ALA A 84 -7.41 -14.88 7.97
CA ALA A 84 -8.74 -15.08 8.50
C ALA A 84 -9.19 -16.53 8.23
N PRO A 85 -9.90 -17.16 9.19
CA PRO A 85 -10.47 -18.48 8.99
C PRO A 85 -11.58 -18.42 7.93
N TYR A 86 -11.66 -19.47 7.11
CA TYR A 86 -12.75 -19.72 6.19
C TYR A 86 -13.83 -20.54 6.91
N GLU A 87 -15.00 -19.95 7.07
CA GLU A 87 -16.14 -20.56 7.76
C GLU A 87 -17.08 -21.26 6.77
N GLN A 88 -17.64 -22.39 7.19
CA GLN A 88 -18.64 -23.11 6.41
C GLN A 88 -19.85 -22.21 6.13
N THR A 89 -20.21 -22.06 4.86
CA THR A 89 -21.39 -21.31 4.44
C THR A 89 -22.09 -22.09 3.33
N GLU A 90 -23.41 -22.26 3.45
CA GLU A 90 -24.25 -22.82 2.40
C GLU A 90 -25.16 -21.71 1.82
N PRO A 91 -25.01 -21.30 0.54
CA PRO A 91 -24.04 -21.76 -0.46
C PRO A 91 -22.62 -21.23 -0.21
N ALA A 92 -21.59 -21.88 -0.76
CA ALA A 92 -20.21 -21.44 -0.65
C ALA A 92 -20.04 -20.01 -1.18
N LYS A 93 -19.44 -19.15 -0.36
CA LYS A 93 -19.23 -17.73 -0.67
C LYS A 93 -17.74 -17.41 -0.64
N PRO A 94 -17.26 -16.53 -1.53
CA PRO A 94 -15.88 -16.07 -1.49
C PRO A 94 -15.63 -15.28 -0.21
N GLN A 95 -14.74 -15.76 0.65
CA GLN A 95 -14.30 -15.05 1.85
C GLN A 95 -12.82 -14.66 1.74
N LYS A 96 -12.47 -13.54 2.37
CA LYS A 96 -11.13 -12.97 2.33
C LYS A 96 -10.23 -13.71 3.34
N ILE A 97 -9.19 -14.38 2.86
CA ILE A 97 -8.24 -15.10 3.71
C ILE A 97 -7.13 -14.17 4.19
N ILE A 98 -6.46 -13.47 3.26
CA ILE A 98 -5.28 -12.68 3.63
C ILE A 98 -5.12 -11.46 2.71
N GLU A 99 -4.55 -10.38 3.25
CA GLU A 99 -4.37 -9.10 2.58
C GLU A 99 -2.89 -8.68 2.49
N PHE A 100 -2.51 -8.23 1.30
CA PHE A 100 -1.17 -7.85 0.90
C PHE A 100 -1.09 -6.37 0.46
N ASP A 101 -0.07 -5.66 0.94
CA ASP A 101 0.34 -4.35 0.46
C ASP A 101 1.41 -4.48 -0.63
N CYS A 102 1.00 -4.66 -1.88
CA CYS A 102 1.91 -4.81 -3.00
C CYS A 102 2.29 -3.45 -3.61
N ARG A 103 3.59 -3.25 -3.87
CA ARG A 103 4.15 -2.06 -4.52
C ARG A 103 5.09 -2.48 -5.65
N GLY A 104 4.74 -2.11 -6.89
CA GLY A 104 5.54 -2.42 -8.07
C GLY A 104 5.33 -3.82 -8.65
N LEU A 105 4.49 -4.63 -8.00
CA LEU A 105 4.13 -5.98 -8.41
C LEU A 105 2.65 -6.28 -8.18
N GLU A 106 2.14 -7.27 -8.89
CA GLU A 106 0.80 -7.86 -8.69
C GLU A 106 0.92 -9.38 -8.62
N PHE A 107 0.12 -10.00 -7.76
CA PHE A 107 0.00 -11.46 -7.68
C PHE A 107 -1.06 -11.93 -8.68
N THR A 108 -0.74 -12.94 -9.49
CA THR A 108 -1.63 -13.42 -10.56
C THR A 108 -2.22 -14.79 -10.29
N GLU A 109 -1.47 -15.67 -9.61
CA GLU A 109 -1.86 -17.06 -9.36
C GLU A 109 -1.33 -17.47 -8.00
N PHE A 110 -2.15 -18.16 -7.21
CA PHE A 110 -1.81 -18.65 -5.89
C PHE A 110 -1.72 -20.18 -5.92
N LYS A 111 -0.76 -20.73 -5.18
CA LYS A 111 -0.64 -22.16 -4.93
C LYS A 111 -0.74 -22.40 -3.42
N ALA A 112 -1.75 -23.13 -2.99
CA ALA A 112 -2.01 -23.48 -1.59
C ALA A 112 -1.10 -24.62 -1.11
N GLU A 113 0.21 -24.41 -1.23
CA GLU A 113 1.23 -25.37 -0.77
C GLU A 113 1.55 -25.13 0.71
N GLY A 114 1.65 -26.22 1.48
CA GLY A 114 1.88 -26.19 2.92
C GLY A 114 0.68 -26.68 3.73
N ASP A 115 0.83 -26.63 5.05
CA ASP A 115 -0.11 -27.24 5.98
C ASP A 115 -1.28 -26.31 6.30
N TRP A 116 -2.50 -26.83 6.16
CA TRP A 116 -3.73 -26.15 6.56
C TRP A 116 -4.33 -26.81 7.79
N LEU A 117 -5.10 -26.01 8.51
CA LEU A 117 -5.83 -26.37 9.72
C LEU A 117 -7.32 -26.21 9.48
N ALA A 118 -8.10 -27.19 9.91
CA ALA A 118 -9.55 -27.10 9.97
C ALA A 118 -10.08 -27.72 11.26
N GLU A 119 -11.33 -27.44 11.59
CA GLU A 119 -11.98 -27.91 12.80
C GLU A 119 -13.30 -28.58 12.42
N GLY A 120 -13.59 -29.76 12.97
CA GLY A 120 -14.87 -30.44 12.80
C GLY A 120 -16.00 -29.59 13.38
N VAL A 121 -17.08 -29.42 12.62
CA VAL A 121 -18.21 -28.53 12.97
C VAL A 121 -18.87 -28.97 14.28
N ASP A 122 -19.15 -30.27 14.39
CA ASP A 122 -19.89 -30.84 15.52
C ASP A 122 -18.99 -31.40 16.63
N SER A 123 -17.83 -31.92 16.25
CA SER A 123 -16.90 -32.60 17.17
C SER A 123 -15.85 -31.68 17.80
N GLY A 124 -15.56 -30.54 17.16
CA GLY A 124 -14.38 -29.72 17.45
C GLY A 124 -13.05 -30.46 17.27
N THR A 125 -13.02 -31.57 16.52
CA THR A 125 -11.79 -32.28 16.16
C THR A 125 -10.92 -31.38 15.30
N LYS A 126 -9.65 -31.23 15.66
CA LYS A 126 -8.71 -30.40 14.91
C LYS A 126 -8.02 -31.26 13.88
N PHE A 127 -8.19 -30.91 12.62
CA PHE A 127 -7.48 -31.51 11.50
C PHE A 127 -6.24 -30.66 11.22
N THR A 128 -5.07 -31.28 11.33
CA THR A 128 -3.77 -30.69 10.99
C THR A 128 -3.24 -31.32 9.71
N ASP A 129 -2.24 -30.70 9.09
CA ASP A 129 -1.54 -31.24 7.91
C ASP A 129 -2.47 -31.46 6.70
N ILE A 130 -3.45 -30.58 6.53
CA ILE A 130 -4.36 -30.59 5.37
C ILE A 130 -3.61 -30.05 4.16
N GLU A 131 -3.41 -30.89 3.14
CA GLU A 131 -2.81 -30.49 1.87
C GLU A 131 -3.90 -30.13 0.84
N LEU A 132 -3.89 -28.90 0.33
CA LEU A 132 -4.91 -28.39 -0.62
C LEU A 132 -4.35 -28.22 -2.04
N VAL A 133 -3.22 -28.85 -2.36
CA VAL A 133 -2.54 -28.70 -3.65
C VAL A 133 -3.33 -29.35 -4.79
N GLU A 134 -4.04 -30.44 -4.49
CA GLU A 134 -4.84 -31.19 -5.47
C GLU A 134 -6.25 -30.58 -5.66
N GLY A 135 -6.65 -29.65 -4.80
CA GLY A 135 -7.94 -28.96 -4.85
C GLY A 135 -9.08 -29.66 -4.12
N GLU A 136 -8.81 -30.82 -3.51
CA GLU A 136 -9.77 -31.61 -2.73
C GLU A 136 -9.08 -32.25 -1.53
N TRP A 137 -9.82 -32.48 -0.45
CA TRP A 137 -9.35 -33.19 0.74
C TRP A 137 -10.51 -33.93 1.40
N PHE A 138 -10.25 -35.14 1.88
CA PHE A 138 -11.23 -36.01 2.54
C PHE A 138 -10.61 -36.68 3.76
N GLU A 139 -11.36 -36.76 4.84
CA GLU A 139 -10.96 -37.46 6.07
C GLU A 139 -12.20 -37.95 6.82
N TYR A 140 -12.01 -38.82 7.80
CA TYR A 140 -13.08 -39.31 8.67
C TYR A 140 -12.95 -38.73 10.08
N ASP A 141 -14.02 -38.13 10.58
CA ASP A 141 -14.08 -37.68 11.97
C ASP A 141 -14.60 -38.80 12.86
N GLU A 142 -13.69 -39.48 13.54
CA GLU A 142 -14.03 -40.58 14.45
C GLU A 142 -14.98 -40.16 15.60
N LYS A 143 -15.01 -38.86 15.97
CA LYS A 143 -15.83 -38.40 17.09
C LYS A 143 -17.28 -38.12 16.71
N SER A 144 -17.51 -37.55 15.54
CA SER A 144 -18.87 -37.42 15.00
C SER A 144 -19.31 -38.69 14.26
N ASN A 145 -18.36 -39.57 13.93
CA ASN A 145 -18.58 -40.77 13.13
C ASN A 145 -19.15 -40.42 11.75
N GLU A 146 -18.64 -39.33 11.17
CA GLU A 146 -19.06 -38.75 9.89
C GLU A 146 -17.83 -38.45 9.00
N GLU A 147 -18.05 -38.42 7.70
CA GLU A 147 -17.03 -38.04 6.72
C GLU A 147 -16.93 -36.51 6.63
N VAL A 148 -15.71 -36.00 6.62
CA VAL A 148 -15.42 -34.59 6.42
C VAL A 148 -14.70 -34.38 5.10
N SER A 149 -15.03 -33.31 4.39
CA SER A 149 -14.39 -33.00 3.11
C SER A 149 -14.31 -31.51 2.81
N ILE A 150 -13.35 -31.18 1.95
CA ILE A 150 -13.13 -29.85 1.38
C ILE A 150 -13.04 -30.03 -0.12
N ASN A 151 -14.02 -29.52 -0.86
CA ASN A 151 -14.12 -29.68 -2.31
C ASN A 151 -14.25 -28.33 -3.03
N ASP A 152 -14.18 -28.36 -4.36
CA ASP A 152 -14.42 -27.20 -5.24
C ASP A 152 -13.60 -25.96 -4.85
N ILE A 153 -12.33 -26.18 -4.46
CA ILE A 153 -11.45 -25.11 -4.00
C ILE A 153 -11.13 -24.15 -5.14
N LYS A 154 -11.49 -22.89 -4.93
CA LYS A 154 -11.25 -21.80 -5.86
C LYS A 154 -10.56 -20.63 -5.18
N TRP A 155 -9.39 -20.29 -5.72
CA TRP A 155 -8.57 -19.17 -5.27
C TRP A 155 -8.73 -17.98 -6.20
N GLU A 156 -8.99 -16.81 -5.63
CA GLU A 156 -9.09 -15.57 -6.40
C GLU A 156 -8.29 -14.45 -5.77
N VAL A 157 -7.36 -13.86 -6.54
CA VAL A 157 -6.65 -12.65 -6.14
C VAL A 157 -7.38 -11.44 -6.68
N ARG A 158 -7.88 -10.57 -5.79
CA ARG A 158 -8.61 -9.35 -6.15
C ARG A 158 -7.97 -8.14 -5.51
N ARG A 159 -8.17 -6.96 -6.08
CA ARG A 159 -7.79 -5.70 -5.41
C ARG A 159 -8.70 -5.51 -4.20
N SER A 160 -8.11 -5.39 -3.01
CA SER A 160 -8.85 -5.00 -1.83
C SER A 160 -9.09 -3.49 -1.89
N PHE A 161 -10.35 -3.11 -2.04
CA PHE A 161 -10.80 -1.77 -1.71
C PHE A 161 -11.02 -1.77 -0.20
N HIS A 162 -10.34 -0.88 0.50
CA HIS A 162 -10.62 -0.64 1.91
C HIS A 162 -11.98 0.06 1.99
N LEU A 163 -13.06 -0.71 1.93
CA LEU A 163 -14.38 -0.24 2.28
C LEU A 163 -14.36 -0.06 3.80
N LEU A 164 -14.32 1.19 4.24
CA LEU A 164 -14.69 1.54 5.61
C LEU A 164 -16.18 1.23 5.79
N ARG A 165 -16.52 -0.03 6.06
CA ARG A 165 -17.72 -0.56 6.74
C ARG A 165 -18.05 -1.95 6.20
N GLU A 166 -17.77 -2.97 7.00
CA GLU A 166 -18.59 -4.17 7.00
C GLU A 166 -19.98 -3.78 7.53
N VAL A 167 -20.99 -3.84 6.67
CA VAL A 167 -22.38 -3.98 7.12
C VAL A 167 -22.73 -5.45 6.85
N PRO A 168 -23.22 -6.21 7.84
CA PRO A 168 -23.63 -7.58 7.63
C PRO A 168 -24.73 -7.61 6.56
N LEU A 169 -24.55 -8.47 5.55
CA LEU A 169 -25.61 -8.79 4.60
C LEU A 169 -26.72 -9.52 5.35
N LEU A 170 -27.73 -8.78 5.81
CA LEU A 170 -28.99 -9.38 6.25
C LEU A 170 -29.71 -9.92 5.01
N ASN A 171 -29.76 -11.25 4.94
CA ASN A 171 -30.53 -12.01 3.97
C ASN A 171 -32.02 -11.63 4.09
N PHE A 172 -32.60 -11.11 3.01
CA PHE A 172 -34.06 -11.10 2.85
C PHE A 172 -34.47 -12.42 2.20
N GLU A 173 -35.07 -13.31 2.99
CA GLU A 173 -35.83 -14.45 2.45
C GLU A 173 -37.13 -13.93 1.79
N PRO A 174 -37.51 -14.42 0.61
CA PRO A 174 -38.81 -14.11 0.03
C PRO A 174 -39.85 -15.12 0.55
N HIS A 175 -40.77 -14.69 1.40
CA HIS A 175 -41.99 -15.45 1.64
C HIS A 175 -42.92 -15.39 0.43
N PRO A 176 -43.48 -16.51 -0.04
CA PRO A 176 -44.46 -16.53 -1.11
C PRO A 176 -45.90 -16.44 -0.58
N ASN A 177 -46.78 -15.98 -1.46
CA ASN A 177 -48.26 -16.04 -1.46
C ASN A 177 -49.04 -14.99 -0.67
N SER A 178 -49.73 -14.11 -1.41
CA SER A 178 -51.12 -14.41 -1.77
C SER A 178 -51.67 -13.42 -2.82
N ASN A 179 -52.37 -13.99 -3.80
CA ASN A 179 -53.18 -13.32 -4.80
C ASN A 179 -54.25 -12.41 -4.18
N THR A 180 -54.57 -11.30 -4.82
CA THR A 180 -55.87 -11.13 -5.51
C THR A 180 -55.92 -9.81 -6.28
N ASN A 181 -56.57 -9.88 -7.44
CA ASN A 181 -56.80 -8.84 -8.42
C ASN A 181 -57.49 -7.59 -7.85
N PHE A 182 -57.10 -6.39 -8.29
CA PHE A 182 -58.06 -5.37 -8.72
C PHE A 182 -57.40 -4.41 -9.72
N LEU A 183 -57.93 -4.43 -10.94
CA LEU A 183 -57.58 -3.55 -12.05
C LEU A 183 -58.50 -2.32 -11.98
N ARG A 184 -57.93 -1.16 -12.36
CA ARG A 184 -58.55 0.16 -12.60
C ARG A 184 -58.71 1.01 -11.34
N ASP A 185 -57.86 2.02 -11.20
CA ASP A 185 -58.25 3.37 -11.58
C ASP A 185 -57.02 4.24 -11.84
N ILE A 186 -57.14 5.02 -12.92
CA ILE A 186 -56.23 6.08 -13.31
C ILE A 186 -56.54 7.23 -12.36
N ASP A 187 -55.68 7.46 -11.38
CA ASP A 187 -55.61 8.75 -10.71
C ASP A 187 -54.15 9.14 -10.45
N LEU A 188 -53.82 10.29 -11.02
CA LEU A 188 -52.59 11.02 -10.88
C LEU A 188 -52.41 11.38 -9.39
N PRO A 189 -51.35 10.93 -8.68
CA PRO A 189 -51.15 11.39 -7.31
C PRO A 189 -50.65 12.84 -7.29
N PRO A 190 -51.12 13.65 -6.33
CA PRO A 190 -50.83 15.06 -6.24
C PRO A 190 -49.36 15.32 -5.89
N ALA A 191 -48.86 16.44 -6.38
CA ALA A 191 -47.55 17.00 -6.11
C ALA A 191 -47.36 17.26 -4.61
N SER A 192 -46.93 16.27 -3.82
CA SER A 192 -46.39 16.41 -2.46
C SER A 192 -45.89 15.06 -1.92
N MET A 193 -44.92 14.44 -2.59
CA MET A 193 -44.05 13.44 -1.97
C MET A 193 -42.63 13.68 -2.46
N THR A 194 -42.00 14.73 -1.92
CA THR A 194 -40.54 14.74 -1.78
C THR A 194 -40.19 13.63 -0.78
N MET A 195 -40.04 12.41 -1.28
CA MET A 195 -39.25 11.39 -0.61
C MET A 195 -37.84 12.00 -0.46
N ALA A 196 -37.44 12.32 0.77
CA ALA A 196 -36.08 12.73 1.04
C ALA A 196 -35.17 11.56 0.66
N LEU A 197 -34.25 11.78 -0.28
CA LEU A 197 -33.30 10.79 -0.80
C LEU A 197 -32.33 10.24 0.29
N SER A 198 -32.54 10.60 1.56
CA SER A 198 -31.61 10.53 2.68
C SER A 198 -31.86 9.39 3.66
N GLU A 199 -32.82 8.49 3.43
CA GLU A 199 -33.18 7.46 4.43
C GLU A 199 -32.67 6.04 4.12
N LEU A 200 -31.95 5.83 3.02
CA LEU A 200 -31.38 4.54 2.65
C LEU A 200 -29.87 4.46 2.92
N PRO A 201 -29.37 3.48 3.71
CA PRO A 201 -27.94 3.26 3.89
C PRO A 201 -27.24 3.06 2.55
N GLY A 202 -26.12 3.76 2.33
CA GLY A 202 -25.29 3.62 1.12
C GLY A 202 -25.66 4.56 -0.04
N THR A 203 -26.72 5.35 0.06
CA THR A 203 -27.05 6.38 -0.95
C THR A 203 -25.95 7.42 -1.11
N MET A 204 -25.33 7.86 -0.02
CA MET A 204 -24.22 8.83 -0.06
C MET A 204 -23.00 8.28 -0.81
N ASP A 205 -22.66 7.01 -0.56
CA ASP A 205 -21.52 6.35 -1.22
C ASP A 205 -21.80 6.17 -2.71
N TYR A 206 -23.01 5.71 -3.06
CA TYR A 206 -23.45 5.60 -4.45
C TYR A 206 -23.41 6.94 -5.19
N LEU A 207 -23.89 8.03 -4.57
CA LEU A 207 -23.88 9.37 -5.16
C LEU A 207 -22.44 9.91 -5.32
N THR A 208 -21.57 9.61 -4.35
CA THR A 208 -20.15 9.95 -4.40
C THR A 208 -19.48 9.24 -5.57
N ASP A 209 -19.70 7.93 -5.72
CA ASP A 209 -19.15 7.13 -6.82
C ASP A 209 -19.70 7.56 -8.19
N ALA A 210 -21.01 7.80 -8.27
CA ALA A 210 -21.66 8.29 -9.49
C ALA A 210 -21.08 9.64 -9.93
N ALA A 211 -20.84 10.56 -8.99
CA ALA A 211 -20.20 11.84 -9.28
C ALA A 211 -18.75 11.66 -9.78
N HIS A 212 -17.98 10.73 -9.19
CA HIS A 212 -16.63 10.44 -9.67
C HIS A 212 -16.59 9.81 -11.07
N LEU A 213 -17.56 8.96 -11.41
CA LEU A 213 -17.70 8.36 -12.75
C LEU A 213 -18.08 9.40 -13.81
N LEU A 214 -18.97 10.33 -13.46
CA LEU A 214 -19.47 11.34 -14.40
C LEU A 214 -18.53 12.53 -14.58
N ARG A 215 -17.50 12.68 -13.74
CA ARG A 215 -16.59 13.84 -13.74
C ARG A 215 -16.09 14.25 -15.13
N THR A 216 -15.66 13.29 -15.96
CA THR A 216 -15.05 13.60 -17.26
C THR A 216 -16.05 13.78 -18.39
N THR A 217 -17.21 13.11 -18.32
CA THR A 217 -18.23 13.11 -19.38
C THR A 217 -19.31 14.15 -19.15
N ALA A 218 -19.59 14.47 -17.89
CA ALA A 218 -20.60 15.43 -17.45
C ALA A 218 -20.14 16.11 -16.13
N PRO A 219 -19.19 17.06 -16.20
CA PRO A 219 -18.63 17.71 -15.02
C PRO A 219 -19.67 18.50 -14.23
N GLU A 220 -20.67 19.11 -14.89
CA GLU A 220 -21.75 19.85 -14.24
C GLU A 220 -22.66 18.94 -13.40
N THR A 221 -23.00 17.75 -13.90
CA THR A 221 -23.82 16.79 -13.15
C THR A 221 -23.03 16.21 -11.98
N SER A 222 -21.75 15.92 -12.19
CA SER A 222 -20.86 15.50 -11.09
C SER A 222 -20.77 16.56 -9.98
N ALA A 223 -20.66 17.84 -10.35
CA ALA A 223 -20.60 18.96 -9.42
C ALA A 223 -21.93 19.14 -8.67
N HIS A 224 -23.06 18.95 -9.34
CA HIS A 224 -24.37 18.99 -8.73
C HIS A 224 -24.55 17.88 -7.67
N LEU A 225 -24.18 16.64 -8.00
CA LEU A 225 -24.23 15.50 -7.07
C LEU A 225 -23.36 15.75 -5.84
N MET A 226 -22.12 16.21 -6.04
CA MET A 226 -21.23 16.57 -4.94
C MET A 226 -21.79 17.76 -4.13
N GLY A 227 -22.37 18.76 -4.79
CA GLY A 227 -23.01 19.90 -4.14
C GLY A 227 -24.17 19.50 -3.22
N LEU A 228 -24.99 18.54 -3.64
CA LEU A 228 -26.06 17.97 -2.82
C LEU A 228 -25.49 17.28 -1.57
N LEU A 229 -24.43 16.49 -1.72
CA LEU A 229 -23.74 15.84 -0.59
C LEU A 229 -23.20 16.87 0.41
N LEU A 230 -22.61 17.96 -0.10
CA LEU A 230 -22.11 19.06 0.74
C LEU A 230 -23.21 19.79 1.50
N GLN A 231 -24.36 20.03 0.86
CA GLN A 231 -25.50 20.71 1.47
C GLN A 231 -26.19 19.84 2.51
N GLN A 232 -26.35 18.54 2.25
CA GLN A 232 -27.02 17.61 3.16
C GLN A 232 -26.21 17.32 4.42
N GLN A 233 -24.87 17.37 4.35
CA GLN A 233 -24.04 17.02 5.48
C GLN A 233 -23.94 18.12 6.54
N GLY A 234 -24.19 19.40 6.25
CA GLY A 234 -24.08 20.49 7.23
C GLY A 234 -22.72 20.58 7.96
N VAL A 235 -21.73 19.78 7.54
CA VAL A 235 -20.44 19.60 8.19
C VAL A 235 -19.45 20.53 7.52
N ALA A 236 -18.73 21.31 8.33
CA ALA A 236 -17.57 22.05 7.85
C ALA A 236 -16.57 21.05 7.24
N LEU A 237 -16.36 21.12 5.92
CA LEU A 237 -15.47 20.22 5.20
C LEU A 237 -14.06 20.23 5.79
N SER A 238 -13.48 19.03 5.96
CA SER A 238 -12.08 18.90 6.37
C SER A 238 -11.13 19.51 5.33
N ASP A 239 -9.96 19.96 5.78
CA ASP A 239 -8.93 20.51 4.88
C ASP A 239 -8.40 19.51 3.85
N VAL A 240 -8.64 18.20 4.04
CA VAL A 240 -8.33 17.17 3.03
C VAL A 240 -9.41 17.14 1.96
N GLN A 241 -10.69 17.15 2.34
CA GLN A 241 -11.82 17.18 1.39
C GLN A 241 -11.84 18.46 0.56
N ARG A 242 -11.51 19.60 1.18
CA ARG A 242 -11.39 20.90 0.50
C ARG A 242 -10.27 20.97 -0.55
N GLN A 243 -9.36 19.98 -0.59
CA GLN A 243 -8.36 19.86 -1.68
C GLN A 243 -8.96 19.23 -2.93
N HIS A 244 -10.02 18.43 -2.79
CA HIS A 244 -10.55 17.57 -3.84
C HIS A 244 -11.90 18.05 -4.35
N VAL A 245 -12.70 18.77 -3.56
CA VAL A 245 -14.02 19.25 -3.95
C VAL A 245 -14.16 20.74 -3.62
N CYS A 246 -14.66 21.51 -4.58
CA CYS A 246 -14.94 22.91 -4.40
C CYS A 246 -16.13 23.10 -3.46
N GLY A 247 -15.92 23.79 -2.33
CA GLY A 247 -16.98 24.03 -1.35
C GLY A 247 -18.10 24.97 -1.84
N GLY A 248 -17.88 25.71 -2.93
CA GLY A 248 -18.87 26.62 -3.51
C GLY A 248 -19.81 25.96 -4.51
N CYS A 249 -19.26 25.23 -5.48
CA CYS A 249 -20.03 24.64 -6.58
C CYS A 249 -20.00 23.11 -6.64
N GLY A 250 -19.33 22.42 -5.71
CA GLY A 250 -19.25 20.96 -5.69
C GLY A 250 -18.33 20.34 -6.75
N LEU A 251 -17.66 21.14 -7.58
CA LEU A 251 -16.78 20.62 -8.62
C LEU A 251 -15.59 19.84 -8.03
N ILE A 252 -15.28 18.68 -8.59
CA ILE A 252 -14.11 17.87 -8.20
C ILE A 252 -12.84 18.52 -8.76
N MET A 253 -12.04 19.12 -7.88
CA MET A 253 -10.87 19.92 -8.24
C MET A 253 -9.67 19.02 -8.54
N ILE A 254 -9.33 18.89 -9.83
CA ILE A 254 -8.11 18.23 -10.29
C ILE A 254 -7.13 19.27 -10.83
N PRO A 255 -5.94 19.40 -10.22
CA PRO A 255 -4.91 20.31 -10.70
C PRO A 255 -4.56 20.05 -12.17
N GLY A 256 -4.75 21.06 -13.03
CA GLY A 256 -4.43 21.00 -14.46
C GLY A 256 -5.58 20.61 -15.38
N GLN A 257 -6.76 20.27 -14.85
CA GLN A 257 -7.98 20.08 -15.63
C GLN A 257 -9.02 21.15 -15.25
N GLU A 258 -9.59 21.03 -14.06
CA GLU A 258 -10.76 21.80 -13.62
C GLU A 258 -10.45 22.71 -12.41
N ALA A 259 -9.21 22.66 -11.94
CA ALA A 259 -8.71 23.57 -10.92
C ALA A 259 -7.23 23.91 -11.15
N THR A 260 -6.84 25.11 -10.69
CA THR A 260 -5.45 25.55 -10.69
C THR A 260 -4.88 25.56 -9.27
N LEU A 261 -3.80 24.82 -9.03
CA LEU A 261 -3.13 24.79 -7.73
C LEU A 261 -1.95 25.77 -7.71
N LYS A 262 -1.99 26.73 -6.79
CA LYS A 262 -0.88 27.65 -6.50
C LYS A 262 -0.34 27.39 -5.10
N PHE A 263 0.98 27.23 -5.00
CA PHE A 263 1.67 27.18 -3.72
C PHE A 263 2.10 28.59 -3.32
N GLY A 264 1.63 29.05 -2.16
CA GLY A 264 2.15 30.26 -1.54
C GLY A 264 3.53 29.98 -1.00
N THR A 265 4.56 30.59 -1.59
CA THR A 265 5.91 30.55 -1.01
C THR A 265 5.91 31.28 0.33
N ARG A 266 6.81 30.82 1.20
CA ARG A 266 7.12 31.41 2.50
C ARG A 266 7.57 32.86 2.26
N LYS A 267 6.65 33.82 2.20
CA LYS A 267 7.01 35.24 2.21
C LYS A 267 7.87 35.44 3.45
N ASP A 268 9.07 35.91 3.18
CA ASP A 268 10.18 35.95 4.10
C ASP A 268 9.75 36.37 5.50
N VAL A 269 10.17 35.57 6.48
CA VAL A 269 10.36 36.10 7.84
C VAL A 269 11.16 37.39 7.65
N PRO A 270 10.67 38.57 8.05
CA PRO A 270 11.46 39.78 7.96
C PRO A 270 12.77 39.50 8.69
N LYS A 271 13.89 39.55 7.96
CA LYS A 271 15.22 39.40 8.56
C LYS A 271 15.29 40.41 9.69
N LYS A 272 15.34 39.93 10.94
CA LYS A 272 15.56 40.78 12.10
C LYS A 272 16.86 41.53 11.83
N ALA A 273 16.75 42.84 11.58
CA ALA A 273 17.90 43.71 11.39
C ALA A 273 18.79 43.60 12.64
N LYS A 274 20.11 43.65 12.40
CA LYS A 274 21.14 43.54 13.42
C LYS A 274 20.89 44.55 14.54
N GLY A 275 21.14 44.08 15.77
CA GLY A 275 21.27 44.80 17.04
C GLY A 275 20.94 46.29 17.07
N ALA A 276 19.85 46.61 17.78
CA ALA A 276 19.75 47.80 18.62
C ALA A 276 19.08 47.37 19.94
N GLN A 277 19.58 47.91 21.06
CA GLN A 277 19.15 47.61 22.43
C GLN A 277 17.66 47.93 22.68
N PRO A 278 17.02 47.28 23.68
CA PRO A 278 15.62 47.51 23.98
C PRO A 278 15.46 48.72 24.92
N THR A 279 14.57 49.64 24.57
CA THR A 279 13.92 50.52 25.56
C THR A 279 12.42 50.25 25.56
N THR A 280 11.85 50.41 26.75
CA THR A 280 10.65 49.77 27.24
C THR A 280 9.35 50.43 26.77
N ASN A 281 8.28 49.62 26.83
CA ASN A 281 6.85 49.98 26.87
C ASN A 281 6.08 50.06 25.55
N SER A 282 5.48 48.93 25.16
CA SER A 282 4.09 48.89 24.64
C SER A 282 3.53 47.46 24.66
N THR A 283 2.23 47.37 24.94
CA THR A 283 1.30 46.25 25.14
C THR A 283 1.39 45.06 24.15
N PRO A 284 0.92 43.85 24.54
CA PRO A 284 1.20 42.61 23.82
C PRO A 284 0.34 42.51 22.56
N LYS A 285 0.98 42.53 21.39
CA LYS A 285 0.35 42.12 20.14
C LYS A 285 0.41 40.59 20.07
N LEU A 286 -0.76 39.94 20.04
CA LEU A 286 -0.95 38.50 19.84
C LEU A 286 0.12 37.91 18.93
N THR A 287 0.97 37.09 19.52
CA THR A 287 2.04 36.34 18.90
C THR A 287 1.44 35.54 17.74
N GLN A 288 1.64 36.01 16.50
CA GLN A 288 1.21 35.25 15.34
C GLN A 288 2.13 34.03 15.23
N GLU A 289 1.55 32.86 15.48
CA GLU A 289 2.16 31.56 15.20
C GLU A 289 2.79 31.56 13.80
N PRO A 290 3.99 30.97 13.62
CA PRO A 290 4.67 30.93 12.34
C PRO A 290 3.82 30.15 11.32
N ARG A 291 3.14 30.90 10.43
CA ARG A 291 2.29 30.34 9.39
C ARG A 291 3.11 29.50 8.42
N GLY A 292 2.76 28.23 8.29
CA GLY A 292 3.33 27.31 7.33
C GLY A 292 2.97 27.67 5.88
N PRO A 293 3.48 26.91 4.89
CA PRO A 293 3.13 27.13 3.49
C PRO A 293 1.63 26.93 3.26
N CYS A 294 1.02 27.68 2.34
CA CYS A 294 -0.40 27.49 1.99
C CYS A 294 -0.56 26.94 0.57
N LYS A 295 -1.54 26.06 0.39
CA LYS A 295 -2.05 25.66 -0.93
C LYS A 295 -3.27 26.52 -1.24
N THR A 296 -3.31 27.13 -2.42
CA THR A 296 -4.48 27.85 -2.92
C THR A 296 -4.98 27.11 -4.15
N PHE A 297 -6.17 26.51 -4.05
CA PHE A 297 -6.87 25.86 -5.15
C PHE A 297 -7.86 26.85 -5.75
N HIS A 298 -7.70 27.16 -7.03
CA HIS A 298 -8.63 27.98 -7.79
C HIS A 298 -9.59 27.07 -8.54
N CYS A 299 -10.90 27.21 -8.33
CA CYS A 299 -11.91 26.47 -9.09
C CYS A 299 -12.17 27.15 -10.43
N ASN A 300 -12.01 26.44 -11.54
CA ASN A 300 -12.21 27.03 -12.86
C ASN A 300 -13.70 27.24 -13.21
N ASN A 301 -14.64 26.63 -12.46
CA ASN A 301 -16.08 26.76 -12.69
C ASN A 301 -16.68 27.98 -11.96
N CYS A 302 -16.57 28.04 -10.63
CA CYS A 302 -17.13 29.14 -9.84
C CYS A 302 -16.13 30.26 -9.52
N GLN A 303 -14.87 30.13 -9.97
CA GLN A 303 -13.78 31.08 -9.75
C GLN A 303 -13.41 31.34 -8.28
N GLN A 304 -13.92 30.51 -7.36
CA GLN A 304 -13.63 30.62 -5.93
C GLN A 304 -12.28 30.00 -5.57
N ASP A 305 -11.52 30.72 -4.75
CA ASP A 305 -10.24 30.26 -4.23
C ASP A 305 -10.41 29.57 -2.86
N THR A 306 -9.94 28.33 -2.78
CA THR A 306 -9.88 27.54 -1.55
C THR A 306 -8.44 27.53 -1.01
N LYS A 307 -8.23 28.23 0.11
CA LYS A 307 -6.93 28.31 0.78
C LYS A 307 -6.84 27.32 1.94
N ILE A 308 -5.79 26.50 1.91
CA ILE A 308 -5.51 25.46 2.90
C ILE A 308 -4.13 25.72 3.50
N GLN A 309 -4.09 25.86 4.83
CA GLN A 309 -2.87 26.10 5.59
C GLN A 309 -2.22 24.76 5.91
N LEU A 310 -0.95 24.59 5.57
CA LEU A 310 -0.21 23.40 5.98
C LEU A 310 0.54 23.69 7.28
N PRO A 311 0.71 22.67 8.15
CA PRO A 311 1.56 22.82 9.32
C PRO A 311 3.00 23.17 8.89
N PRO A 312 3.73 23.95 9.70
CA PRO A 312 5.10 24.32 9.37
C PRO A 312 5.96 23.05 9.25
N PRO A 313 6.83 22.95 8.23
CA PRO A 313 7.77 21.83 8.15
C PRO A 313 8.67 21.83 9.38
N GLY A 314 8.92 20.64 9.93
CA GLY A 314 9.79 20.47 11.09
C GLY A 314 11.17 21.09 10.89
N PRO A 315 11.86 21.50 11.97
CA PRO A 315 13.16 22.16 11.89
C PRO A 315 14.17 21.28 11.16
N ALA A 316 14.81 21.84 10.12
CA ALA A 316 15.87 21.17 9.38
C ALA A 316 17.09 20.93 10.29
N VAL A 317 17.28 19.69 10.75
CA VAL A 317 18.42 19.31 11.59
C VAL A 317 19.69 19.28 10.73
N ARG A 318 20.44 20.39 10.72
CA ARG A 318 21.82 20.39 10.24
C ARG A 318 22.69 19.71 11.30
N ARG A 319 23.01 18.43 11.12
CA ARG A 319 24.04 17.76 11.94
C ARG A 319 25.37 18.49 11.72
N LYS A 320 25.87 19.18 12.76
CA LYS A 320 27.26 19.66 12.79
C LYS A 320 28.16 18.44 12.98
N ALA A 321 29.15 18.26 12.12
CA ALA A 321 30.21 17.29 12.33
C ALA A 321 31.03 17.72 13.56
N VAL A 322 31.00 16.92 14.62
CA VAL A 322 31.84 17.13 15.81
C VAL A 322 33.25 16.64 15.47
N MET A 323 34.25 17.52 15.61
CA MET A 323 35.66 17.14 15.51
C MET A 323 36.10 16.50 16.83
N ALA A 324 36.49 15.23 16.79
CA ALA A 324 37.02 14.51 17.95
C ALA A 324 38.47 14.94 18.26
N SER A 325 38.71 15.25 19.53
CA SER A 325 40.01 15.59 20.13
C SER A 325 40.94 14.37 20.24
N ARG A 326 42.23 14.58 19.94
CA ARG A 326 43.32 13.60 20.08
C ARG A 326 43.54 13.17 21.55
N VAL A 327 43.54 11.86 21.80
CA VAL A 327 44.17 11.23 22.98
C VAL A 327 45.20 10.21 22.49
N LYS A 328 46.42 10.25 23.07
CA LYS A 328 47.57 9.38 22.77
C LYS A 328 47.49 8.07 23.56
N LYS A 329 47.88 6.93 22.96
CA LYS A 329 48.30 5.71 23.68
C LYS A 329 49.42 4.96 22.91
N PRO A 330 50.35 4.25 23.57
CA PRO A 330 51.64 3.80 23.01
C PRO A 330 51.66 2.40 22.33
N THR A 331 52.58 2.28 21.36
CA THR A 331 53.41 1.12 20.89
C THR A 331 52.87 -0.33 20.85
N ALA A 332 52.57 -0.80 19.62
CA ALA A 332 52.96 -2.00 18.81
C ALA A 332 53.30 -3.38 19.47
N PRO A 333 53.31 -4.55 18.74
CA PRO A 333 53.23 -4.75 17.26
C PRO A 333 52.43 -5.99 16.70
N ILE A 334 52.24 -6.01 15.35
CA ILE A 334 51.99 -7.17 14.41
C ILE A 334 50.54 -7.77 14.42
N GLU A 335 49.80 -8.08 13.35
CA GLU A 335 50.02 -8.29 11.89
C GLU A 335 48.72 -8.01 11.07
N THR A 336 48.79 -8.24 9.76
CA THR A 336 48.03 -7.68 8.62
C THR A 336 46.55 -8.04 8.42
N ALA A 337 45.71 -7.04 8.09
CA ALA A 337 44.59 -7.17 7.13
C ALA A 337 44.08 -5.81 6.58
N LYS A 338 43.64 -5.85 5.31
CA LYS A 338 43.23 -4.80 4.35
C LYS A 338 42.37 -3.62 4.87
N PRO A 339 42.62 -2.36 4.45
CA PRO A 339 41.72 -1.24 4.73
C PRO A 339 40.64 -1.04 3.66
N THR A 340 39.48 -0.67 4.20
CA THR A 340 38.16 -0.51 3.65
C THR A 340 37.94 0.86 2.97
N ALA A 341 36.88 0.92 2.17
CA ALA A 341 36.63 1.89 1.10
C ALA A 341 36.01 3.24 1.54
N ASN A 342 36.55 3.92 2.55
CA ASN A 342 36.08 5.27 2.92
C ASN A 342 37.18 6.33 2.83
N ALA A 343 37.44 6.80 1.60
CA ALA A 343 38.30 7.96 1.34
C ALA A 343 37.67 8.92 0.32
N SER A 344 37.59 10.18 0.75
CA SER A 344 37.07 11.38 0.06
C SER A 344 37.57 11.55 -1.39
N SER A 345 36.68 12.08 -2.24
CA SER A 345 36.80 12.34 -3.69
C SER A 345 38.13 12.97 -4.14
N LYS A 346 38.81 13.75 -3.28
CA LYS A 346 40.11 14.37 -3.61
C LYS A 346 41.31 13.40 -3.58
N LYS A 347 41.21 12.27 -2.87
CA LYS A 347 42.30 11.28 -2.72
C LYS A 347 42.31 10.25 -3.88
N ARG A 348 41.17 10.05 -4.55
CA ARG A 348 41.01 9.12 -5.68
C ARG A 348 41.65 9.65 -6.98
N ALA A 349 41.65 10.97 -7.17
CA ALA A 349 42.29 11.61 -8.33
C ALA A 349 43.82 11.56 -8.28
N LYS A 350 44.43 11.63 -7.09
CA LYS A 350 45.89 11.58 -6.93
C LYS A 350 46.45 10.15 -7.11
N ASN A 351 45.72 9.13 -6.65
CA ASN A 351 46.11 7.72 -6.82
C ASN A 351 45.98 7.20 -8.26
N ARG A 352 45.12 7.80 -9.10
CA ARG A 352 45.05 7.45 -10.53
C ARG A 352 46.27 7.91 -11.33
N LYS A 353 46.86 9.07 -10.98
CA LYS A 353 48.08 9.56 -11.65
C LYS A 353 49.32 8.75 -11.27
N THR A 354 49.44 8.34 -10.01
CA THR A 354 50.57 7.49 -9.57
C THR A 354 50.45 6.05 -10.04
N GLY A 355 49.23 5.50 -10.12
CA GLY A 355 49.01 4.14 -10.64
C GLY A 355 49.34 3.98 -12.13
N LEU A 356 49.03 4.99 -12.96
CA LEU A 356 49.41 4.99 -14.38
C LEU A 356 50.93 5.08 -14.58
N GLN A 357 51.61 5.86 -13.74
CA GLN A 357 53.06 5.98 -13.80
C GLN A 357 53.78 4.68 -13.40
N ALA A 358 53.21 3.93 -12.44
CA ALA A 358 53.72 2.62 -12.03
C ALA A 358 53.53 1.53 -13.11
N LEU A 359 52.41 1.56 -13.86
CA LEU A 359 52.15 0.63 -14.96
C LEU A 359 53.04 0.89 -16.17
N LEU A 360 53.32 2.16 -16.49
CA LEU A 360 54.25 2.54 -17.56
C LEU A 360 55.71 2.18 -17.23
N SER A 361 56.12 2.21 -15.96
CA SER A 361 57.45 1.76 -15.54
C SER A 361 57.59 0.23 -15.46
N GLY A 362 56.49 -0.51 -15.30
CA GLY A 362 56.49 -1.98 -15.28
C GLY A 362 56.64 -2.64 -16.65
N GLN A 363 56.42 -1.92 -17.74
CA GLN A 363 56.47 -2.47 -19.10
C GLN A 363 57.89 -2.54 -19.70
N LYS A 364 58.93 -2.11 -18.96
CA LYS A 364 60.33 -2.08 -19.45
C LYS A 364 61.23 -3.15 -18.82
N GLN A 365 60.70 -4.05 -18.00
CA GLN A 365 61.48 -5.14 -17.40
C GLN A 365 60.70 -6.45 -17.45
N GLN A 366 60.77 -7.14 -18.61
CA GLN A 366 60.68 -8.59 -18.71
C GLN A 366 61.12 -9.01 -20.13
N ALA A 367 62.43 -9.01 -20.33
CA ALA A 367 63.09 -9.76 -21.40
C ALA A 367 63.90 -10.88 -20.71
N ALA A 368 63.31 -12.08 -20.63
CA ALA A 368 63.97 -13.40 -20.53
C ALA A 368 62.91 -14.50 -20.25
N ASN A 369 62.51 -15.19 -21.32
CA ASN A 369 62.12 -16.61 -21.53
C ASN A 369 62.10 -17.62 -20.34
N PRO A 370 61.54 -18.86 -20.49
CA PRO A 370 60.87 -19.48 -21.66
C PRO A 370 59.68 -20.41 -21.32
N LEU A 371 58.49 -20.25 -21.90
CA LEU A 371 57.60 -21.41 -22.12
C LEU A 371 56.81 -21.17 -23.41
N SER A 372 57.28 -21.80 -24.49
CA SER A 372 56.68 -21.72 -25.82
C SER A 372 55.57 -22.76 -26.01
N LEU A 373 54.79 -22.52 -27.07
CA LEU A 373 53.55 -23.19 -27.49
C LEU A 373 53.68 -24.69 -27.87
N SER A 374 54.80 -25.35 -27.56
CA SER A 374 55.03 -26.77 -27.86
C SER A 374 54.66 -27.72 -26.72
N HIS A 375 54.13 -27.23 -25.60
CA HIS A 375 53.78 -28.07 -24.44
C HIS A 375 52.31 -28.53 -24.40
N PHE A 376 51.52 -28.25 -25.43
CA PHE A 376 50.07 -28.50 -25.45
C PHE A 376 49.57 -29.45 -26.55
N MET A 377 50.44 -30.19 -27.23
CA MET A 377 50.01 -31.26 -28.15
C MET A 377 50.71 -32.58 -27.84
N LYS A 378 49.97 -33.47 -27.16
CA LYS A 378 50.03 -34.91 -27.36
C LYS A 378 48.67 -35.52 -27.04
#